data_AF-A0A7W0G8A8-F1
#
_entry.id   AF-A0A7W0G8A8-F1
#
_cell.length_a   1.000
_cell.length_b   1.000
_cell.length_c   1.000
_cell.angle_alpha   90.00
_cell.angle_beta   90.00
_cell.angle_gamma   90.00
#
_symmetry.space_group_name_H-M   'P 1'
#
loop_
_entity.id
_entity.type
_entity.pdbx_description
1 polymer ?
#
loop_
_entity_poly.entity_id
_entity_poly.type
_entity_poly.pdbx_seq_one_letter_code
_entity_poly.pdbx_strand_id
1 'polypeptide(L)'
;LEAYLAGSDAVLQPRLDDGPTQEDVRQLLDWLVAVLVEPIGGGVVAGLIADLQHDPDLAERFHRDVVPARRRAMLEALARARQRGELRADADLELAIDALHGAIIYRLLLSGEPLDAGFTERLAQHVLDGIARA
;
A
#
# COMPACT_ATOMS: atom_id res chain seq x y z
N LEU A 1 -13.26 -1.71 12.67
CA LEU A 1 -11.81 -1.51 12.94
C LEU A 1 -11.15 -2.77 13.49
N GLU A 2 -11.67 -3.39 14.55
CA GLU A 2 -11.05 -4.58 15.17
C GLU A 2 -10.82 -5.74 14.18
N ALA A 3 -11.83 -6.13 13.40
CA ALA A 3 -11.69 -7.17 12.37
C ALA A 3 -10.62 -6.84 11.31
N TYR A 4 -10.49 -5.56 10.95
CA TYR A 4 -9.46 -5.11 10.02
C TYR A 4 -8.05 -5.25 10.62
N LEU A 5 -7.87 -4.89 11.89
CA LEU A 5 -6.58 -5.03 12.58
C LEU A 5 -6.23 -6.50 12.81
N ALA A 6 -7.17 -7.33 13.26
CA ALA A 6 -6.94 -8.75 13.44
C ALA A 6 -6.53 -9.44 12.13
N GLY A 7 -7.18 -9.09 11.01
CA GLY A 7 -6.79 -9.63 9.71
C GLY A 7 -5.43 -9.11 9.21
N SER A 8 -5.05 -7.89 9.58
CA SER A 8 -3.71 -7.35 9.30
C SER A 8 -2.61 -8.22 9.88
N ASP A 9 -2.74 -8.57 11.15
CA ASP A 9 -1.66 -9.18 11.94
C ASP A 9 -1.44 -10.65 11.56
N ALA A 10 -2.38 -11.24 10.83
CA ALA A 10 -2.32 -12.62 10.35
C ALA A 10 -1.39 -12.81 9.14
N VAL A 11 -0.99 -11.74 8.45
CA VAL A 11 -0.05 -11.81 7.31
C VAL A 11 1.22 -11.06 7.65
N LEU A 12 2.33 -11.80 7.75
CA LEU A 12 3.64 -11.23 8.04
C LEU A 12 4.07 -10.29 6.91
N GLN A 13 4.45 -9.07 7.29
CA GLN A 13 5.07 -8.14 6.37
C GLN A 13 6.42 -8.70 5.88
N PRO A 14 6.71 -8.64 4.57
CA PRO A 14 7.98 -9.12 4.05
C PRO A 14 9.13 -8.32 4.64
N ARG A 15 10.23 -9.02 4.94
CA ARG A 15 11.50 -8.40 5.26
C ARG A 15 12.20 -8.05 3.95
N LEU A 16 12.49 -6.78 3.76
CA LEU A 16 13.19 -6.30 2.56
C LEU A 16 14.70 -6.42 2.77
N ASP A 17 15.39 -7.06 1.81
CA ASP A 17 16.82 -7.40 1.89
C ASP A 17 17.68 -6.51 0.97
N ASP A 18 17.49 -5.19 1.03
CA ASP A 18 18.20 -4.18 0.22
C ASP A 18 18.25 -4.51 -1.29
N GLY A 19 17.19 -5.18 -1.79
CA GLY A 19 17.06 -5.60 -3.17
C GLY A 19 16.72 -4.47 -4.14
N PRO A 20 16.50 -4.80 -5.42
CA PRO A 20 16.03 -3.84 -6.41
C PRO A 20 14.74 -3.13 -5.94
N THR A 21 14.66 -1.80 -6.09
CA THR A 21 13.51 -1.01 -5.61
C THR A 21 12.17 -1.52 -6.13
N GLN A 22 12.12 -1.92 -7.41
CA GLN A 22 10.92 -2.48 -8.02
C GLN A 22 10.46 -3.76 -7.30
N GLU A 23 11.40 -4.61 -6.93
CA GLU A 23 11.12 -5.86 -6.24
C GLU A 23 10.66 -5.61 -4.79
N ASP A 24 11.27 -4.66 -4.08
CA ASP A 24 10.82 -4.23 -2.75
C ASP A 24 9.38 -3.69 -2.80
N VAL A 25 9.07 -2.80 -3.75
CA VAL A 25 7.73 -2.22 -3.92
C VAL A 25 6.72 -3.30 -4.29
N ARG A 26 7.05 -4.17 -5.24
CA ARG A 26 6.19 -5.29 -5.66
C ARG A 26 5.84 -6.21 -4.49
N GLN A 27 6.83 -6.62 -3.70
CA GLN A 27 6.62 -7.47 -2.53
C GLN A 27 5.71 -6.82 -1.48
N LEU A 28 5.85 -5.51 -1.26
CA LEU A 28 4.97 -4.78 -0.35
C LEU A 28 3.54 -4.66 -0.89
N LEU A 29 3.36 -4.51 -2.21
CA LEU A 29 2.04 -4.53 -2.83
C LEU A 29 1.39 -5.91 -2.77
N ASP A 30 2.16 -6.97 -3.03
CA ASP A 30 1.68 -8.35 -2.90
C ASP A 30 1.22 -8.63 -1.48
N TRP A 31 2.00 -8.19 -0.49
CA TRP A 31 1.62 -8.28 0.92
C TRP A 31 0.33 -7.50 1.22
N LEU A 32 0.19 -6.27 0.70
CA LEU A 32 -1.02 -5.49 0.90
C LEU A 32 -2.24 -6.17 0.26
N VAL A 33 -2.10 -6.69 -0.96
CA VAL A 33 -3.14 -7.45 -1.64
C VAL A 33 -3.52 -8.67 -0.82
N ALA A 34 -2.54 -9.45 -0.35
CA ALA A 34 -2.78 -10.60 0.51
C ALA A 34 -3.61 -10.18 1.72
N VAL A 35 -3.13 -9.23 2.54
CA VAL A 35 -3.84 -8.72 3.73
C VAL A 35 -5.28 -8.31 3.44
N LEU A 36 -5.53 -7.55 2.37
CA LEU A 36 -6.84 -6.96 2.07
C LEU A 36 -7.82 -7.97 1.46
N VAL A 37 -7.35 -8.90 0.64
CA VAL A 37 -8.18 -9.92 0.00
C VAL A 37 -8.48 -11.04 1.00
N GLU A 38 -7.45 -11.56 1.67
CA GLU A 38 -7.56 -12.58 2.71
C GLU A 38 -6.41 -12.41 3.73
N PRO A 39 -6.69 -12.04 5.00
CA PRO A 39 -7.86 -12.49 5.75
C PRO A 39 -8.85 -11.37 6.14
N ILE A 40 -8.59 -10.10 5.79
CA ILE A 40 -9.53 -9.02 6.09
C ILE A 40 -10.82 -9.19 5.25
N GLY A 41 -10.67 -9.41 3.95
CA GLY A 41 -11.78 -9.53 3.01
C GLY A 41 -12.35 -8.17 2.58
N GLY A 42 -12.68 -8.05 1.29
CA GLY A 42 -13.16 -6.81 0.69
C GLY A 42 -14.41 -6.22 1.38
N GLY A 43 -15.30 -7.06 1.91
CA GLY A 43 -16.48 -6.61 2.66
C GLY A 43 -16.14 -5.88 3.97
N VAL A 44 -15.13 -6.35 4.71
CA VAL A 44 -14.67 -5.68 5.95
C VAL A 44 -13.99 -4.36 5.62
N VAL A 45 -13.22 -4.31 4.54
CA VAL A 45 -12.59 -3.07 4.05
C VAL A 45 -13.67 -2.05 3.66
N ALA A 46 -14.67 -2.47 2.88
CA ALA A 46 -15.78 -1.61 2.47
C ALA A 46 -16.56 -1.06 3.66
N GLY A 47 -16.90 -1.93 4.63
CA GLY A 47 -17.59 -1.53 5.86
C GLY A 47 -16.79 -0.53 6.68
N LEU A 48 -15.49 -0.77 6.87
CA LEU A 48 -14.61 0.16 7.58
C LEU A 48 -14.56 1.52 6.88
N ILE A 49 -14.41 1.56 5.55
CA ILE A 49 -14.40 2.82 4.81
C ILE A 49 -15.73 3.57 4.98
N ALA A 50 -16.85 2.86 4.94
CA ALA A 50 -18.16 3.45 5.20
C ALA A 50 -18.23 4.03 6.63
N ASP A 51 -17.79 3.30 7.65
CA ASP A 51 -17.75 3.78 9.04
C ASP A 51 -16.89 5.05 9.16
N LEU A 52 -15.72 5.09 8.51
CA LEU A 52 -14.82 6.25 8.51
C LEU A 52 -15.45 7.51 7.88
N GLN A 53 -16.46 7.39 7.02
CA GLN A 53 -17.18 8.55 6.47
C GLN A 53 -18.25 9.11 7.42
N HIS A 54 -18.70 8.33 8.40
CA HIS A 54 -19.82 8.68 9.26
C HIS A 54 -19.42 8.89 10.73
N ASP A 55 -18.23 8.44 11.13
CA ASP A 55 -17.68 8.60 12.48
C ASP A 55 -16.34 9.37 12.44
N PRO A 56 -16.35 10.70 12.67
CA PRO A 56 -15.14 11.52 12.66
C PRO A 56 -14.09 11.11 13.70
N ASP A 57 -14.53 10.65 14.88
CA ASP A 57 -13.61 10.24 15.94
C ASP A 57 -12.90 8.94 15.54
N LEU A 58 -13.61 8.00 14.90
CA LEU A 58 -13.01 6.81 14.31
C LEU A 58 -12.03 7.18 13.18
N ALA A 59 -12.42 8.12 12.31
CA ALA A 59 -11.57 8.59 11.23
C ALA A 59 -10.27 9.20 11.75
N GLU A 60 -10.34 10.05 12.77
CA GLU A 60 -9.16 10.65 13.38
C GLU A 60 -8.20 9.59 13.93
N ARG A 61 -8.72 8.62 14.71
CA ARG A 61 -7.90 7.52 15.25
C ARG A 61 -7.29 6.68 14.12
N PHE A 62 -8.06 6.37 13.09
CA PHE A 62 -7.58 5.57 11.96
C PHE A 62 -6.46 6.29 11.19
N HIS A 63 -6.63 7.58 10.91
CA HIS A 63 -5.63 8.40 10.21
C HIS A 63 -4.38 8.63 11.06
N ARG A 64 -4.51 8.74 12.38
CA ARG A 64 -3.37 8.93 13.27
C ARG A 64 -2.58 7.65 13.49
N ASP A 65 -3.27 6.53 13.72
CA ASP A 65 -2.65 5.33 14.26
C ASP A 65 -2.42 4.25 13.19
N VAL A 66 -3.36 4.10 12.23
CA VAL A 66 -3.34 2.98 11.26
C VAL A 66 -2.67 3.39 9.95
N VAL A 67 -3.03 4.54 9.38
CA VAL A 67 -2.50 4.98 8.08
C VAL A 67 -0.97 5.09 8.08
N PRO A 68 -0.30 5.75 9.05
CA PRO A 68 1.15 5.86 9.05
C PRO A 68 1.83 4.49 9.22
N ALA A 69 1.27 3.63 10.08
CA ALA A 69 1.80 2.28 10.29
C ALA A 69 1.79 1.45 8.99
N ARG A 70 0.73 1.57 8.18
CA ARG A 70 0.60 0.91 6.88
C ARG A 70 1.59 1.44 5.85
N ARG A 71 1.84 2.75 5.82
CA ARG A 71 2.69 3.41 4.82
C ARG A 71 4.18 3.25 5.12
N ARG A 72 4.55 2.99 6.38
CA ARG A 72 5.94 3.03 6.86
C ARG A 72 6.91 2.20 6.02
N ALA A 73 6.63 0.93 5.77
CA ALA A 73 7.55 0.06 5.03
C ALA A 73 7.74 0.50 3.57
N MET A 74 6.67 0.96 2.91
CA MET A 74 6.73 1.50 1.54
C MET A 74 7.53 2.80 1.50
N LEU A 75 7.29 3.70 2.45
CA LEU A 75 8.03 4.95 2.56
C LEU A 75 9.53 4.69 2.81
N GLU A 76 9.86 3.75 3.70
CA GLU A 76 11.24 3.34 3.96
C GLU A 76 11.92 2.78 2.70
N ALA A 77 11.23 1.92 1.93
CA ALA A 77 11.76 1.37 0.67
C ALA A 77 12.03 2.46 -0.38
N LEU A 78 11.07 3.35 -0.61
CA LEU A 78 11.22 4.47 -1.55
C LEU A 78 12.28 5.49 -1.08
N ALA A 79 12.38 5.74 0.22
CA ALA A 79 13.41 6.60 0.77
C ALA A 79 14.82 6.02 0.56
N ARG A 80 15.01 4.71 0.75
CA ARG A 80 16.28 4.03 0.43
C ARG A 80 16.60 4.13 -1.06
N ALA A 81 15.63 3.88 -1.94
CA ALA A 81 15.79 4.03 -3.39
C ALA A 81 16.23 5.44 -3.79
N ARG A 82 15.63 6.48 -3.19
CA ARG A 82 16.03 7.87 -3.40
C ARG A 82 17.45 8.14 -2.87
N GLN A 83 17.83 7.60 -1.72
CA GLN A 83 19.20 7.73 -1.19
C GLN A 83 20.25 7.06 -2.09
N ARG A 84 19.89 5.95 -2.75
CA ARG A 84 20.74 5.28 -3.76
C ARG A 84 20.76 6.01 -5.12
N GLY A 85 19.96 7.05 -5.28
CA GLY A 85 19.90 7.86 -6.50
C GLY A 85 19.09 7.24 -7.64
N GLU A 86 18.28 6.21 -7.36
CA GLU A 86 17.39 5.56 -8.34
C GLU A 86 16.16 6.43 -8.65
N LEU A 87 15.68 7.18 -7.66
CA LEU A 87 14.53 8.08 -7.78
C LEU A 87 14.99 9.54 -7.89
N ARG A 88 14.17 10.40 -8.49
CA ARG A 88 14.44 11.85 -8.51
C ARG A 88 14.47 12.41 -7.10
N ALA A 89 15.34 13.40 -6.86
CA ALA A 89 15.49 14.02 -5.55
C ALA A 89 14.22 14.75 -5.08
N ASP A 90 13.44 15.28 -6.02
CA ASP A 90 12.17 15.98 -5.82
C ASP A 90 10.93 15.08 -5.97
N ALA A 91 11.11 13.76 -6.09
CA ALA A 91 10.00 12.83 -6.15
C ALA A 91 9.14 12.91 -4.88
N ASP A 92 7.84 13.11 -5.08
CA ASP A 92 6.84 13.06 -4.01
C ASP A 92 6.54 11.60 -3.67
N LEU A 93 7.16 11.11 -2.60
CA LEU A 93 7.03 9.72 -2.17
C LEU A 93 5.65 9.44 -1.56
N GLU A 94 5.02 10.43 -0.92
CA GLU A 94 3.68 10.24 -0.34
C GLU A 94 2.64 10.08 -1.46
N LEU A 95 2.73 10.91 -2.50
CA LEU A 95 1.86 10.78 -3.68
C LEU A 95 2.08 9.45 -4.40
N ALA A 96 3.33 8.98 -4.50
CA ALA A 96 3.62 7.65 -5.06
C ALA A 96 2.91 6.55 -4.27
N ILE A 97 2.96 6.60 -2.93
CA ILE A 97 2.27 5.64 -2.07
C ILE A 97 0.75 5.75 -2.21
N ASP A 98 0.20 6.96 -2.34
CA ASP A 98 -1.24 7.17 -2.59
C ASP A 98 -1.68 6.53 -3.91
N ALA A 99 -0.89 6.69 -4.98
CA ALA A 99 -1.17 6.07 -6.27
C ALA A 99 -1.12 4.53 -6.19
N LEU A 100 -0.11 3.98 -5.52
CA LEU A 100 0.09 2.55 -5.33
C LEU A 100 -1.07 1.91 -4.53
N HIS A 101 -1.37 2.45 -3.35
CA HIS A 101 -2.43 1.92 -2.50
C HIS A 101 -3.82 2.20 -3.07
N GLY A 102 -4.02 3.39 -3.64
CA GLY A 102 -5.29 3.81 -4.24
C GLY A 102 -5.71 2.89 -5.40
N ALA A 103 -4.77 2.47 -6.24
CA ALA A 103 -5.04 1.52 -7.32
C ALA A 103 -5.54 0.16 -6.80
N ILE A 104 -4.96 -0.36 -5.71
CA ILE A 104 -5.41 -1.59 -5.07
C ILE A 104 -6.82 -1.42 -4.50
N ILE A 105 -7.07 -0.34 -3.75
CA ILE A 105 -8.38 -0.04 -3.16
C ILE A 105 -9.45 0.14 -4.24
N TYR A 106 -9.12 0.81 -5.36
CA TYR A 106 -10.02 0.99 -6.49
C TYR A 106 -10.44 -0.35 -7.10
N ARG A 107 -9.49 -1.26 -7.35
CA ARG A 107 -9.81 -2.60 -7.86
C ARG A 107 -10.62 -3.42 -6.87
N LEU A 108 -10.24 -3.38 -5.60
CA LEU A 108 -10.90 -4.13 -4.54
C LEU A 108 -12.37 -3.74 -4.36
N LEU A 109 -12.69 -2.44 -4.43
CA LEU A 109 -14.00 -1.92 -4.04
C LEU A 109 -14.90 -1.53 -5.20
N LEU A 110 -14.32 -1.15 -6.34
CA LEU A 110 -15.07 -0.52 -7.43
C LEU A 110 -14.99 -1.33 -8.73
N SER A 111 -13.79 -1.54 -9.27
CA SER A 111 -13.68 -2.14 -10.61
C SER A 111 -13.82 -3.66 -10.60
N GLY A 112 -13.50 -4.34 -9.50
CA GLY A 112 -13.52 -5.81 -9.41
C GLY A 112 -12.49 -6.51 -10.30
N GLU A 113 -11.55 -5.76 -10.86
CA GLU A 113 -10.48 -6.32 -11.70
C GLU A 113 -9.51 -7.16 -10.86
N PRO A 114 -8.87 -8.18 -11.42
CA PRO A 114 -7.99 -9.08 -10.67
C PRO A 114 -6.89 -8.34 -9.90
N LEU A 115 -6.69 -8.73 -8.64
CA LEU A 115 -5.55 -8.34 -7.81
C LEU A 115 -4.54 -9.49 -7.80
N ASP A 116 -3.86 -9.70 -8.93
CA ASP A 116 -2.85 -10.74 -9.12
C ASP A 116 -1.41 -10.20 -9.08
N ALA A 117 -0.43 -11.10 -9.04
CA ALA A 117 0.99 -10.73 -9.01
C ALA A 117 1.43 -9.96 -10.27
N GLY A 118 0.77 -10.18 -11.42
CA GLY A 118 1.07 -9.42 -12.63
C GLY A 118 0.58 -7.97 -12.52
N PHE A 119 -0.53 -7.73 -11.83
CA PHE A 119 -1.01 -6.38 -11.55
C PHE A 119 -0.07 -5.61 -10.63
N THR A 120 0.36 -6.20 -9.52
CA THR A 120 1.28 -5.54 -8.57
C THR A 120 2.63 -5.24 -9.22
N GLU A 121 3.16 -6.16 -10.05
CA GLU A 121 4.38 -5.93 -10.83
C GLU A 121 4.24 -4.74 -11.78
N ARG A 122 3.19 -4.72 -12.62
CA ARG A 122 2.97 -3.62 -13.57
C ARG A 122 2.71 -2.30 -12.88
N LEU A 123 1.99 -2.31 -11.75
CA LEU A 123 1.71 -1.12 -10.97
C LEU A 123 2.99 -0.55 -10.35
N ALA A 124 3.82 -1.41 -9.73
CA ALA A 124 5.12 -1.01 -9.19
C ALA A 124 5.99 -0.36 -10.28
N GLN A 125 6.13 -1.04 -11.42
CA GLN A 125 6.90 -0.52 -12.56
C GLN A 125 6.37 0.84 -13.03
N HIS A 126 5.06 0.94 -13.27
CA HIS A 126 4.44 2.15 -13.81
C HIS A 126 4.65 3.37 -12.91
N VAL A 127 4.48 3.21 -11.60
CA VAL A 127 4.69 4.30 -10.64
C VAL A 127 6.17 4.65 -10.55
N LEU A 128 7.06 3.64 -10.45
CA LEU A 128 8.49 3.86 -10.34
C LEU A 128 9.08 4.55 -11.57
N ASP A 129 8.69 4.17 -12.78
CA ASP A 129 9.09 4.86 -14.02
C ASP A 129 8.66 6.33 -13.99
N GLY A 130 7.48 6.60 -13.45
CA GLY A 130 6.97 7.96 -13.26
C GLY A 130 7.82 8.81 -12.34
N ILE A 131 8.57 8.22 -11.40
CA ILE A 131 9.41 8.91 -10.40
C ILE A 131 10.92 8.62 -10.50
N ALA A 132 11.32 7.81 -11.49
CA ALA A 132 12.69 7.42 -11.72
C ALA A 132 13.54 8.62 -12.17
N ARG A 133 14.84 8.54 -11.84
CA ARG A 133 15.84 9.47 -12.36
C ARG A 133 16.04 9.22 -13.86
N ALA A 134 16.12 10.31 -14.63
CA ALA A 134 16.44 10.28 -16.06
C ALA A 134 17.88 9.83 -16.34
#